data_AF-A0AA86AMZ3-F1
#
_entry.id   AF-A0AA86AMZ3-F1
#
_cell.length_a   1.000
_cell.length_b   1.000
_cell.length_c   1.000
_cell.angle_alpha   90.00
_cell.angle_beta   90.00
_cell.angle_gamma   90.00
#
_symmetry.space_group_name_H-M   'P 1'
#
loop_
_entity.id
_entity.type
_entity.pdbx_description
1 polymer ?
#
loop_
_entity_poly.entity_id
_entity_poly.type
_entity_poly.pdbx_seq_one_letter_code
_entity_poly.pdbx_strand_id
1 'polypeptide(L)'
;MGYLTSYCVRFAYFLEASARYHRAKEFCRMVLEHQHSKLKFYFDIFMVALVVISVLFLLYEVKHPDGHPFLDAFVQFSLVVFIMEYLLRFWIYSDSHKLFLERYEYAINNNLPFSLRQTLYMVVKKKVEYVFSPMAIIDLLAILPSYRPLRFLRIFLLFRIFKLFRYARSMKTFTAIITEKKFELFTLAIFASFVIFTGSSAIYIFETHQNPKINTLFDALYWAIVTMGTVGYGDIVPVTTEGMVVAMILIILGIATIAFLTSIIVSSFQNKLIELKESRLFSEIEKLENYIVICGYGRVGEVVAKMLHEDGYKLVIIDNDDEKIKLAQQRGLIGIVADASKSRILGELGVGQRASQIICATQ
;
A
#
# COMPACT_ATOMS: atom_id res chain seq x y z
N MET A 1 17.05 -42.12 6.97
CA MET A 1 17.16 -40.75 6.41
C MET A 1 18.21 -40.76 5.30
N GLY A 2 17.97 -40.11 4.16
CA GLY A 2 18.99 -39.97 3.11
C GLY A 2 20.10 -38.98 3.53
N TYR A 3 21.33 -39.20 3.07
CA TYR A 3 22.50 -38.36 3.37
C TYR A 3 22.27 -36.86 3.06
N LEU A 4 21.60 -36.57 1.95
CA LEU A 4 21.19 -35.21 1.54
C LEU A 4 20.30 -34.53 2.59
N THR A 5 19.38 -35.28 3.18
CA THR A 5 18.46 -34.74 4.19
C THR A 5 19.20 -34.35 5.46
N SER A 6 20.12 -35.19 5.92
CA SER A 6 20.93 -34.89 7.09
C SER A 6 21.82 -33.66 6.87
N TYR A 7 22.42 -33.53 5.67
CA TYR A 7 23.26 -32.38 5.34
C TYR A 7 22.46 -31.06 5.30
N CYS A 8 21.28 -31.05 4.66
CA CYS A 8 20.42 -29.87 4.61
C CYS A 8 19.92 -29.45 6.01
N VAL A 9 19.56 -30.41 6.86
CA VAL A 9 19.16 -30.14 8.26
C VAL A 9 20.33 -29.55 9.05
N ARG A 10 21.53 -30.15 8.98
CA ARG A 10 22.73 -29.63 9.66
C ARG A 10 23.09 -28.23 9.18
N PHE A 11 22.99 -27.97 7.89
CA PHE A 11 23.23 -26.65 7.33
C PHE A 11 22.19 -25.62 7.82
N ALA A 12 20.92 -26.00 7.90
CA ALA A 12 19.87 -25.14 8.45
C ALA A 12 20.12 -24.80 9.93
N TYR A 13 20.50 -25.78 10.75
CA TYR A 13 20.89 -25.56 12.15
C TYR A 13 22.17 -24.71 12.28
N PHE A 14 23.15 -24.90 11.38
CA PHE A 14 24.36 -24.07 11.35
C PHE A 14 24.03 -22.60 11.07
N LEU A 15 23.11 -22.32 10.14
CA LEU A 15 22.63 -20.97 9.87
C LEU A 15 21.87 -20.38 11.05
N GLU A 16 21.00 -21.17 11.70
CA GLU A 16 20.23 -20.74 12.88
C GLU A 16 21.15 -20.45 14.08
N ALA A 17 22.22 -21.21 14.26
CA ALA A 17 23.19 -20.99 15.34
C ALA A 17 24.18 -19.83 15.06
N SER A 18 24.27 -19.35 13.82
CA SER A 18 25.26 -18.34 13.44
C SER A 18 24.79 -16.92 13.77
N ALA A 19 25.36 -16.36 14.84
CA ALA A 19 25.12 -14.96 15.22
C ALA A 19 25.57 -13.93 14.16
N ARG A 20 26.51 -14.29 13.27
CA ARG A 20 26.90 -13.42 12.14
C ARG A 20 25.81 -13.39 11.07
N TYR A 21 25.21 -14.55 10.76
CA TYR A 21 24.13 -14.65 9.78
C TYR A 21 22.90 -13.86 10.22
N HIS A 22 22.47 -14.03 11.47
CA HIS A 22 21.34 -13.28 12.02
C HIS A 22 21.58 -11.78 12.01
N ARG A 23 22.75 -11.31 12.49
CA ARG A 23 23.10 -9.89 12.44
C ARG A 23 23.11 -9.32 11.03
N ALA A 24 23.68 -10.04 10.06
CA ALA A 24 23.70 -9.59 8.67
C ALA A 24 22.28 -9.49 8.07
N LYS A 25 21.44 -10.49 8.35
CA LYS A 25 20.05 -10.53 7.87
C LYS A 25 19.18 -9.46 8.52
N GLU A 26 19.35 -9.27 9.83
CA GLU A 26 18.67 -8.24 10.60
C GLU A 26 19.10 -6.83 10.19
N PHE A 27 20.38 -6.61 9.92
CA PHE A 27 20.87 -5.36 9.32
C PHE A 27 20.19 -5.10 7.98
N CYS A 28 20.12 -6.10 7.09
CA CYS A 28 19.45 -5.93 5.81
C CYS A 28 17.95 -5.65 5.96
N ARG A 29 17.28 -6.31 6.93
CA ARG A 29 15.87 -6.01 7.29
C ARG A 29 15.71 -4.61 7.85
N MET A 30 16.67 -4.14 8.64
CA MET A 30 16.65 -2.79 9.20
C MET A 30 16.75 -1.73 8.11
N VAL A 31 17.58 -1.96 7.10
CA VAL A 31 17.76 -1.05 5.95
C VAL A 31 16.56 -1.13 4.99
N LEU A 32 16.03 -2.32 4.70
CA LEU A 32 15.04 -2.50 3.62
C LEU A 32 13.58 -2.49 4.09
N GLU A 33 13.27 -2.99 5.29
CA GLU A 33 11.89 -3.23 5.76
C GLU A 33 11.46 -2.38 6.96
N HIS A 34 12.36 -2.10 7.92
CA HIS A 34 11.98 -1.45 9.18
C HIS A 34 11.64 0.04 9.01
N GLN A 35 10.34 0.34 8.99
CA GLN A 35 9.81 1.68 8.72
C GLN A 35 10.25 2.78 9.70
N HIS A 36 10.68 2.43 10.92
CA HIS A 36 11.11 3.38 11.96
C HIS A 36 12.63 3.57 12.04
N SER A 37 13.42 2.86 11.22
CA SER A 37 14.88 3.02 11.23
C SER A 37 15.31 4.26 10.45
N LYS A 38 16.20 5.07 11.05
CA LYS A 38 16.85 6.20 10.35
C LYS A 38 17.62 5.75 9.12
N LEU A 39 18.23 4.55 9.16
CA LEU A 39 18.98 4.00 8.03
C LEU A 39 18.08 3.70 6.83
N LYS A 40 16.87 3.19 7.09
CA LYS A 40 15.88 2.99 6.02
C LYS A 40 15.50 4.30 5.35
N PHE A 41 15.29 5.36 6.14
CA PHE A 41 14.94 6.67 5.58
C PHE A 41 15.99 7.20 4.60
N TYR A 42 17.28 7.16 4.96
CA TYR A 42 18.36 7.57 4.07
C TYR A 42 18.48 6.65 2.85
N PHE A 43 18.33 5.34 3.03
CA PHE A 43 18.34 4.40 1.93
C PHE A 43 17.18 4.66 0.94
N ASP A 44 15.97 4.89 1.45
CA ASP A 44 14.80 5.18 0.63
C ASP A 44 15.00 6.48 -0.17
N ILE A 45 15.55 7.55 0.44
CA ILE A 45 15.90 8.79 -0.27
C ILE A 45 16.95 8.54 -1.35
N PHE A 46 18.02 7.81 -1.01
CA PHE A 46 19.07 7.47 -1.96
C PHE A 46 18.51 6.71 -3.17
N MET A 47 17.66 5.72 -2.93
CA MET A 47 17.05 4.92 -3.99
C MET A 47 16.08 5.75 -4.85
N VAL A 48 15.28 6.63 -4.25
CA VAL A 48 14.40 7.55 -4.98
C VAL A 48 15.23 8.47 -5.88
N ALA A 49 16.29 9.08 -5.35
CA ALA A 49 17.17 9.95 -6.13
C ALA A 49 17.84 9.17 -7.27
N LEU A 50 18.35 7.97 -6.99
CA LEU A 50 18.98 7.11 -8.00
C LEU A 50 18.02 6.74 -9.13
N VAL A 51 16.76 6.37 -8.80
CA VAL A 51 15.71 6.09 -9.77
C VAL A 51 15.42 7.31 -10.63
N VAL A 52 15.14 8.46 -10.02
CA VAL A 52 14.80 9.70 -10.74
C VAL A 52 15.95 10.13 -11.66
N ILE A 53 17.19 10.18 -11.17
CA ILE A 53 18.35 10.54 -11.98
C ILE A 53 18.56 9.53 -13.10
N SER A 54 18.38 8.23 -12.86
CA SER A 54 18.52 7.21 -13.91
C SER A 54 17.49 7.37 -15.03
N VAL A 55 16.26 7.78 -14.71
CA VAL A 55 15.21 8.06 -15.70
C VAL A 55 15.52 9.36 -16.46
N LEU A 56 16.01 10.40 -15.79
CA LEU A 56 16.41 11.64 -16.45
C LEU A 56 17.57 11.42 -17.42
N PHE A 57 18.57 10.62 -17.05
CA PHE A 57 19.69 10.29 -17.93
C PHE A 57 19.26 9.43 -19.11
N LEU A 58 18.32 8.50 -18.91
CA LEU A 58 17.70 7.76 -20.01
C LEU A 58 17.01 8.69 -21.00
N LEU A 59 16.22 9.66 -20.51
CA LEU A 59 15.55 10.64 -21.37
C LEU A 59 16.55 11.54 -22.12
N TYR A 60 17.67 11.89 -21.46
CA TYR A 60 18.74 12.67 -22.07
C TYR A 60 19.46 11.89 -23.18
N GLU A 61 19.77 10.60 -22.96
CA GLU A 61 20.40 9.71 -23.96
C GLU A 61 19.55 9.59 -25.23
N VAL A 62 18.22 9.56 -25.09
CA VAL A 62 17.30 9.51 -26.23
C VAL A 62 17.42 10.76 -27.11
N LYS A 63 17.70 11.92 -26.52
CA LYS A 63 17.85 13.20 -27.23
C LYS A 63 19.27 13.43 -27.76
N HIS A 64 20.29 12.91 -27.06
CA HIS A 64 21.70 13.02 -27.43
C HIS A 64 22.31 11.62 -27.56
N PRO A 65 22.19 11.00 -28.75
CA PRO A 65 22.70 9.64 -28.98
C PRO A 65 24.23 9.56 -29.00
N ASP A 66 24.92 10.71 -29.02
CA ASP A 66 26.38 10.82 -28.85
C ASP A 66 26.72 10.52 -27.38
N GLY A 67 26.73 9.22 -27.06
CA GLY A 67 26.85 8.70 -25.70
C GLY A 67 28.01 9.32 -24.92
N HIS A 68 27.68 10.01 -23.84
CA HIS A 68 28.69 10.47 -22.88
C HIS A 68 29.12 9.28 -21.99
N PRO A 69 30.43 8.99 -21.88
CA PRO A 69 30.92 7.86 -21.07
C PRO A 69 30.44 7.90 -19.61
N PHE A 70 30.23 9.10 -19.08
CA PHE A 70 29.70 9.30 -17.73
C PHE A 70 28.24 8.81 -17.58
N LEU A 71 27.38 9.03 -18.58
CA LEU A 71 25.98 8.61 -18.54
C LEU A 71 25.89 7.08 -18.57
N ASP A 72 26.67 6.44 -19.45
CA ASP A 72 26.74 4.99 -19.54
C ASP A 72 27.24 4.37 -18.21
N ALA A 73 28.28 4.95 -17.62
CA ALA A 73 28.81 4.52 -16.33
C ALA A 73 27.75 4.66 -15.21
N PHE A 74 27.01 5.76 -15.19
CA PHE A 74 25.94 5.96 -14.20
C PHE A 74 24.78 4.97 -14.41
N VAL A 75 24.36 4.72 -15.65
CA VAL A 75 23.30 3.74 -15.95
C VAL A 75 23.73 2.35 -15.49
N GLN A 76 24.99 1.94 -15.76
CA GLN A 76 25.53 0.67 -15.27
C GLN A 76 25.59 0.63 -13.74
N PHE A 77 26.06 1.69 -13.09
CA PHE A 77 26.08 1.79 -11.62
C PHE A 77 24.67 1.61 -11.03
N SER A 78 23.69 2.35 -11.55
CA SER A 78 22.29 2.25 -11.10
C SER A 78 21.71 0.84 -11.30
N LEU A 79 22.04 0.18 -12.43
CA LEU A 79 21.63 -1.19 -12.72
C LEU A 79 22.19 -2.17 -11.69
N VAL A 80 23.48 -2.07 -11.36
CA VAL A 80 24.13 -2.92 -10.36
C VAL A 80 23.46 -2.73 -9.00
N VAL A 81 23.19 -1.48 -8.60
CA VAL A 81 22.47 -1.17 -7.36
C VAL A 81 21.07 -1.79 -7.34
N PHE A 82 20.31 -1.70 -8.44
CA PHE A 82 18.97 -2.30 -8.53
C PHE A 82 18.99 -3.83 -8.49
N ILE A 83 19.97 -4.47 -9.14
CA ILE A 83 20.17 -5.92 -9.05
C ILE A 83 20.48 -6.34 -7.62
N MET A 84 21.41 -5.64 -6.96
CA MET A 84 21.74 -5.91 -5.56
C MET A 84 20.52 -5.76 -4.65
N GLU A 85 19.75 -4.68 -4.82
CA GLU A 85 18.51 -4.46 -4.07
C GLU A 85 17.51 -5.62 -4.26
N TYR A 86 17.28 -6.03 -5.51
CA TYR A 86 16.36 -7.12 -5.84
C TYR A 86 16.79 -8.44 -5.21
N LEU A 87 18.09 -8.77 -5.27
CA LEU A 87 18.65 -9.98 -4.67
C LEU A 87 18.57 -9.96 -3.14
N LEU A 88 18.88 -8.83 -2.50
CA LEU A 88 18.77 -8.68 -1.05
C LEU A 88 17.32 -8.86 -0.59
N ARG A 89 16.35 -8.30 -1.31
CA ARG A 89 14.93 -8.48 -0.99
C ARG A 89 14.46 -9.92 -1.22
N PHE A 90 14.87 -10.55 -2.32
CA PHE A 90 14.62 -11.97 -2.55
C PHE A 90 15.16 -12.83 -1.40
N TRP A 91 16.34 -12.50 -0.87
CA TRP A 91 16.95 -13.21 0.25
C TRP A 91 16.19 -13.03 1.57
N ILE A 92 15.71 -11.82 1.86
CA ILE A 92 15.00 -11.48 3.10
C ILE A 92 13.56 -11.98 3.13
N TYR A 93 12.86 -11.98 1.99
CA TYR A 93 11.44 -12.30 1.89
C TYR A 93 11.02 -13.61 2.56
N SER A 94 11.90 -14.62 2.55
CA SER A 94 11.62 -15.89 3.23
C SER A 94 12.83 -16.41 3.99
N ASP A 95 12.62 -16.76 5.27
CA ASP A 95 13.56 -17.52 6.08
C ASP A 95 13.51 -19.00 5.68
N SER A 96 14.21 -19.35 4.59
CA SER A 96 14.24 -20.74 4.11
C SER A 96 14.78 -21.72 5.16
N HIS A 97 15.70 -21.28 6.03
CA HIS A 97 16.25 -22.11 7.11
C HIS A 97 15.22 -22.36 8.23
N LYS A 98 14.51 -21.31 8.70
CA LYS A 98 13.44 -21.47 9.70
C LYS A 98 12.29 -22.34 9.21
N LEU A 99 11.83 -22.13 7.97
CA LEU A 99 10.78 -22.96 7.38
C LEU A 99 11.18 -24.44 7.30
N PHE A 100 12.47 -24.69 7.06
CA PHE A 100 13.02 -26.04 7.01
C PHE A 100 13.08 -26.68 8.42
N LEU A 101 13.48 -25.90 9.43
CA LEU A 101 13.55 -26.34 10.84
C LEU A 101 12.16 -26.58 11.44
N GLU A 102 11.21 -25.65 11.29
CA GLU A 102 9.82 -25.81 11.76
C GLU A 102 9.19 -27.09 11.22
N ARG A 103 9.42 -27.40 9.93
CA ARG A 103 8.87 -28.60 9.31
C ARG A 103 9.56 -29.88 9.78
N TYR A 104 10.86 -29.80 10.03
CA TYR A 104 11.66 -30.90 10.58
C TYR A 104 11.22 -31.23 12.01
N GLU A 105 11.06 -30.22 12.86
CA GLU A 105 10.56 -30.34 14.23
C GLU A 105 9.12 -30.85 14.26
N TYR A 106 8.24 -30.34 13.39
CA TYR A 106 6.87 -30.85 13.26
C TYR A 106 6.85 -32.34 12.89
N ALA A 107 7.71 -32.78 11.98
CA ALA A 107 7.78 -34.18 11.57
C ALA A 107 8.25 -35.08 12.72
N ILE A 108 9.24 -34.63 13.49
CA ILE A 108 9.71 -35.34 14.70
C ILE A 108 8.60 -35.41 15.75
N ASN A 109 7.98 -34.28 16.10
CA ASN A 109 6.97 -34.20 17.16
C ASN A 109 5.72 -35.04 16.87
N ASN A 110 5.37 -35.22 15.60
CA ASN A 110 4.20 -36.00 15.18
C ASN A 110 4.55 -37.42 14.70
N ASN A 111 5.80 -37.88 14.87
CA ASN A 111 6.27 -39.18 14.38
C ASN A 111 6.01 -39.44 12.88
N LEU A 112 6.07 -38.39 12.06
CA LEU A 112 5.85 -38.45 10.61
C LEU A 112 7.18 -38.58 9.86
N PRO A 113 7.24 -39.31 8.74
CA PRO A 113 8.44 -39.37 7.92
C PRO A 113 8.72 -38.00 7.28
N PHE A 114 9.88 -37.41 7.59
CA PHE A 114 10.29 -36.13 7.00
C PHE A 114 10.59 -36.27 5.51
N SER A 115 9.89 -35.47 4.69
CA SER A 115 10.04 -35.44 3.24
C SER A 115 10.79 -34.18 2.79
N LEU A 116 12.03 -34.36 2.36
CA LEU A 116 12.86 -33.25 1.88
C LEU A 116 12.27 -32.58 0.62
N ARG A 117 11.67 -33.38 -0.27
CA ARG A 117 11.06 -32.88 -1.50
C ARG A 117 9.88 -31.94 -1.24
N GLN A 118 9.01 -32.26 -0.28
CA GLN A 118 7.87 -31.39 0.07
C GLN A 118 8.35 -30.09 0.71
N THR A 119 9.35 -30.18 1.60
CA THR A 119 9.95 -29.00 2.25
C THR A 119 10.63 -28.08 1.25
N LEU A 120 11.42 -28.64 0.33
CA LEU A 120 12.05 -27.88 -0.75
C LEU A 120 11.01 -27.25 -1.69
N TYR A 121 9.96 -27.99 -2.04
CA TYR A 121 8.85 -27.46 -2.84
C TYR A 121 8.18 -26.26 -2.15
N MET A 122 7.95 -26.32 -0.84
CA MET A 122 7.38 -25.19 -0.08
C MET A 122 8.32 -23.97 -0.06
N VAL A 123 9.63 -24.19 0.12
CA VAL A 123 10.64 -23.11 0.05
C VAL A 123 10.63 -22.46 -1.33
N VAL A 124 10.66 -23.26 -2.40
CA VAL A 124 10.63 -22.76 -3.78
C VAL A 124 9.31 -22.04 -4.04
N LYS A 125 8.17 -22.58 -3.60
CA LYS A 125 6.85 -21.95 -3.74
C LYS A 125 6.84 -20.55 -3.12
N LYS A 126 7.35 -20.37 -1.90
CA LYS A 126 7.45 -19.03 -1.27
C LYS A 126 8.39 -18.09 -2.04
N LYS A 127 9.49 -18.59 -2.59
CA LYS A 127 10.40 -17.77 -3.42
C LYS A 127 9.76 -17.36 -4.75
N VAL A 128 9.02 -18.27 -5.38
CA VAL A 128 8.28 -18.01 -6.62
C VAL A 128 7.17 -16.99 -6.37
N GLU A 129 6.45 -17.11 -5.26
CA GLU A 129 5.44 -16.14 -4.82
C GLU A 129 6.00 -14.71 -4.75
N TYR A 130 7.23 -14.53 -4.25
CA TYR A 130 7.90 -13.23 -4.29
C TYR A 130 8.17 -12.75 -5.72
N VAL A 131 8.72 -13.59 -6.58
CA VAL A 131 9.08 -13.20 -7.96
C VAL A 131 7.85 -12.74 -8.75
N PHE A 132 6.70 -13.37 -8.52
CA PHE A 132 5.42 -12.99 -9.13
C PHE A 132 4.67 -11.88 -8.37
N SER A 133 5.23 -11.35 -7.28
CA SER A 133 4.64 -10.19 -6.62
C SER A 133 4.75 -8.94 -7.53
N PRO A 134 3.71 -8.07 -7.59
CA PRO A 134 3.71 -6.91 -8.49
C PRO A 134 4.96 -6.03 -8.36
N MET A 135 5.44 -5.86 -7.12
CA MET A 135 6.60 -5.04 -6.81
C MET A 135 7.91 -5.69 -7.28
N ALA A 136 8.03 -7.02 -7.25
CA ALA A 136 9.20 -7.73 -7.76
C ALA A 136 9.23 -7.78 -9.30
N ILE A 137 8.06 -7.85 -9.93
CA ILE A 137 7.94 -7.74 -11.39
C ILE A 137 8.44 -6.37 -11.86
N ILE A 138 8.07 -5.28 -11.18
CA ILE A 138 8.57 -3.93 -11.49
C ILE A 138 10.11 -3.87 -11.39
N ASP A 139 10.70 -4.47 -10.35
CA ASP A 139 12.16 -4.55 -10.22
C ASP A 139 12.79 -5.35 -11.38
N LEU A 140 12.18 -6.48 -11.75
CA LEU A 140 12.67 -7.32 -12.84
C LEU A 140 12.60 -6.58 -14.19
N LEU A 141 11.48 -5.91 -14.49
CA LEU A 141 11.32 -5.08 -15.69
C LEU A 141 12.33 -3.92 -15.73
N ALA A 142 12.65 -3.33 -14.57
CA ALA A 142 13.66 -2.29 -14.44
C ALA A 142 15.10 -2.76 -14.71
N ILE A 143 15.38 -4.06 -14.55
CA ILE A 143 16.68 -4.72 -14.73
C ILE A 143 16.81 -5.38 -16.11
N LEU A 144 15.70 -5.84 -16.70
CA LEU A 144 15.63 -6.69 -17.90
C LEU A 144 16.43 -6.18 -19.12
N PRO A 145 16.46 -4.88 -19.46
CA PRO A 145 17.05 -4.45 -20.72
C PRO A 145 18.51 -4.01 -20.54
N SER A 146 19.44 -4.95 -20.71
CA SER A 146 20.84 -4.64 -21.07
C SER A 146 21.30 -5.37 -22.35
N TYR A 147 20.42 -6.18 -22.95
CA TYR A 147 20.69 -6.89 -24.19
C TYR A 147 20.47 -5.98 -25.42
N ARG A 148 21.57 -5.67 -26.14
CA ARG A 148 21.62 -4.80 -27.32
C ARG A 148 20.59 -5.06 -28.45
N PRO A 149 20.15 -6.30 -28.78
CA PRO A 149 19.23 -6.51 -29.89
C PRO A 149 17.77 -6.12 -29.60
N LEU A 150 17.39 -5.95 -28.33
CA LEU A 150 15.99 -5.73 -27.93
C LEU A 150 15.72 -4.25 -27.65
N ARG A 151 15.94 -3.38 -28.66
CA ARG A 151 15.79 -1.91 -28.53
C ARG A 151 14.41 -1.49 -28.02
N PHE A 152 13.34 -2.20 -28.40
CA PHE A 152 11.99 -1.94 -27.91
C PHE A 152 11.84 -2.22 -26.41
N LEU A 153 12.64 -3.12 -25.83
CA LEU A 153 12.61 -3.36 -24.38
C LEU A 153 13.15 -2.18 -23.57
N ARG A 154 13.82 -1.20 -24.19
CA ARG A 154 14.26 0.02 -23.49
C ARG A 154 13.08 0.81 -22.91
N ILE A 155 11.88 0.70 -23.49
CA ILE A 155 10.69 1.31 -22.88
C ILE A 155 10.44 0.77 -21.47
N PHE A 156 10.87 -0.47 -21.19
CA PHE A 156 10.70 -1.04 -19.86
C PHE A 156 11.56 -0.34 -18.79
N LEU A 157 12.61 0.40 -19.21
CA LEU A 157 13.42 1.20 -18.29
C LEU A 157 12.61 2.34 -17.66
N LEU A 158 11.54 2.82 -18.31
CA LEU A 158 10.62 3.78 -17.71
C LEU A 158 9.86 3.17 -16.53
N PHE A 159 9.67 1.84 -16.46
CA PHE A 159 9.04 1.22 -15.30
C PHE A 159 9.88 1.37 -14.02
N ARG A 160 11.15 1.76 -14.10
CA ARG A 160 11.94 2.18 -12.93
C ARG A 160 11.21 3.24 -12.11
N ILE A 161 10.46 4.14 -12.76
CA ILE A 161 9.69 5.18 -12.05
C ILE A 161 8.64 4.56 -11.12
N PHE A 162 8.07 3.41 -11.46
CA PHE A 162 7.11 2.73 -10.60
C PHE A 162 7.76 2.12 -9.35
N LYS A 163 9.10 1.99 -9.30
CA LYS A 163 9.79 1.65 -8.05
C LYS A 163 9.55 2.70 -6.96
N LEU A 164 9.23 3.95 -7.31
CA LEU A 164 8.87 5.00 -6.36
C LEU A 164 7.65 4.62 -5.50
N PHE A 165 6.71 3.83 -6.04
CA PHE A 165 5.57 3.36 -5.25
C PHE A 165 6.01 2.51 -4.05
N ARG A 166 7.11 1.76 -4.15
CA ARG A 166 7.60 0.99 -3.01
C ARG A 166 8.05 1.87 -1.84
N TYR A 167 8.60 3.04 -2.15
CA TYR A 167 9.11 3.99 -1.16
C TYR A 167 8.01 4.89 -0.61
N ALA A 168 6.88 4.99 -1.31
CA ALA A 168 5.70 5.67 -0.82
C ALA A 168 5.04 4.89 0.33
N ARG A 169 5.21 5.38 1.57
CA ARG A 169 4.61 4.78 2.79
C ARG A 169 3.09 4.58 2.67
N SER A 170 2.40 5.48 1.95
CA SER A 170 0.94 5.46 1.74
C SER A 170 0.44 4.32 0.85
N MET A 171 1.32 3.60 0.13
CA MET A 171 0.87 2.52 -0.77
C MET A 171 0.26 1.34 -0.05
N LYS A 172 0.72 0.99 1.16
CA LYS A 172 0.08 -0.09 1.95
C LYS A 172 -1.36 0.25 2.32
N THR A 173 -1.59 1.49 2.75
CA THR A 173 -2.93 2.02 3.05
C THR A 173 -3.79 2.04 1.79
N PHE A 174 -3.24 2.50 0.68
CA PHE A 174 -3.93 2.53 -0.62
C PHE A 174 -4.35 1.13 -1.10
N THR A 175 -3.45 0.13 -1.03
CA THR A 175 -3.78 -1.26 -1.40
C THR A 175 -4.84 -1.87 -0.48
N ALA A 176 -4.79 -1.55 0.82
CA ALA A 176 -5.83 -1.98 1.76
C ALA A 176 -7.20 -1.40 1.37
N ILE A 177 -7.26 -0.10 1.06
CA ILE A 177 -8.47 0.59 0.61
C ILE A 177 -9.03 -0.03 -0.67
N ILE A 178 -8.19 -0.29 -1.68
CA ILE A 178 -8.64 -0.93 -2.93
C ILE A 178 -9.20 -2.33 -2.65
N THR A 179 -8.56 -3.09 -1.77
CA THR A 179 -8.99 -4.46 -1.44
C THR A 179 -10.33 -4.45 -0.72
N GLU A 180 -10.54 -3.48 0.17
CA GLU A 180 -11.77 -3.28 0.91
C GLU A 180 -12.91 -2.82 -0.02
N LYS A 181 -12.63 -1.88 -0.93
CA LYS A 181 -13.60 -1.28 -1.86
C LYS A 181 -13.64 -1.90 -3.25
N LYS A 182 -13.12 -3.11 -3.38
CA LYS A 182 -12.99 -3.78 -4.69
C LYS A 182 -14.33 -3.97 -5.39
N PHE A 183 -15.41 -4.18 -4.64
CA PHE A 183 -16.73 -4.40 -5.22
C PHE A 183 -17.34 -3.11 -5.76
N GLU A 184 -17.24 -2.00 -5.02
CA GLU A 184 -17.71 -0.69 -5.47
C GLU A 184 -16.90 -0.21 -6.67
N LEU A 185 -15.57 -0.36 -6.64
CA LEU A 185 -14.70 0.00 -7.76
C LEU A 185 -14.96 -0.87 -9.00
N PHE A 186 -15.20 -2.16 -8.83
CA PHE A 186 -15.51 -3.07 -9.93
C PHE A 186 -16.86 -2.73 -10.58
N THR A 187 -17.88 -2.48 -9.77
CA THR A 187 -19.21 -2.04 -10.26
C THR A 187 -19.10 -0.72 -11.03
N LEU A 188 -18.32 0.24 -10.51
CA LEU A 188 -18.08 1.53 -11.18
C LEU A 188 -17.32 1.35 -12.50
N ALA A 189 -16.33 0.45 -12.55
CA ALA A 189 -15.58 0.15 -13.78
C ALA A 189 -16.45 -0.51 -14.86
N ILE A 190 -17.38 -1.39 -14.47
CA ILE A 190 -18.38 -1.97 -15.40
C ILE A 190 -19.29 -0.89 -15.94
N PHE A 191 -19.82 -0.03 -15.06
CA PHE A 191 -20.67 1.09 -15.46
C PHE A 191 -19.93 2.02 -16.44
N ALA A 192 -18.69 2.39 -16.13
CA ALA A 192 -17.87 3.22 -17.00
C ALA A 192 -17.62 2.57 -18.37
N SER A 193 -17.28 1.28 -18.38
CA SER A 193 -17.05 0.52 -19.62
C SER A 193 -18.33 0.45 -20.47
N PHE A 194 -19.49 0.28 -19.85
CA PHE A 194 -20.78 0.28 -20.54
C PHE A 194 -21.08 1.65 -21.16
N VAL A 195 -20.88 2.74 -20.40
CA VAL A 195 -21.06 4.11 -20.90
C VAL A 195 -20.11 4.43 -22.06
N ILE A 196 -18.83 4.04 -21.94
CA ILE A 196 -17.84 4.21 -23.02
C ILE A 196 -18.26 3.42 -24.26
N PHE A 197 -18.63 2.15 -24.10
CA PHE A 197 -19.01 1.28 -25.22
C PHE A 197 -20.27 1.77 -25.95
N THR A 198 -21.29 2.19 -25.19
CA THR A 198 -22.53 2.74 -25.76
C THR A 198 -22.30 4.10 -26.41
N GLY A 199 -21.54 4.98 -25.77
CA GLY A 199 -21.15 6.28 -26.33
C GLY A 199 -20.32 6.15 -27.60
N SER A 200 -19.33 5.24 -27.62
CA SER A 200 -18.53 4.96 -28.81
C SER A 200 -19.36 4.37 -29.94
N SER A 201 -20.29 3.46 -29.63
CA SER A 201 -21.17 2.86 -30.64
C SER A 201 -22.14 3.90 -31.22
N ALA A 202 -22.74 4.74 -30.38
CA ALA A 202 -23.66 5.78 -30.80
C ALA A 202 -22.97 6.82 -31.69
N ILE A 203 -21.80 7.32 -31.28
CA ILE A 203 -21.09 8.31 -32.10
C ILE A 203 -20.58 7.70 -33.40
N TYR A 204 -20.13 6.44 -33.40
CA TYR A 204 -19.75 5.75 -34.64
C TYR A 204 -20.92 5.68 -35.61
N ILE A 205 -22.13 5.33 -35.15
CA ILE A 205 -23.32 5.25 -36.00
C ILE A 205 -23.68 6.61 -36.61
N PHE A 206 -23.66 7.69 -35.81
CA PHE A 206 -24.09 9.01 -36.29
C PHE A 206 -23.02 9.75 -37.09
N GLU A 207 -21.74 9.57 -36.77
CA GLU A 207 -20.65 10.37 -37.33
C GLU A 207 -19.88 9.69 -38.47
N THR A 208 -19.88 8.35 -38.61
CA THR A 208 -19.02 7.66 -39.60
C THR A 208 -19.17 8.17 -41.04
N HIS A 209 -20.38 8.58 -41.42
CA HIS A 209 -20.66 9.06 -42.79
C HIS A 209 -20.49 10.57 -42.97
N GLN A 210 -20.41 11.33 -41.87
CA GLN A 210 -20.41 12.80 -41.89
C GLN A 210 -19.07 13.39 -41.41
N ASN A 211 -18.33 12.64 -40.60
CA ASN A 211 -17.11 13.08 -39.95
C ASN A 211 -15.91 12.30 -40.47
N PRO A 212 -15.01 12.92 -41.24
CA PRO A 212 -13.86 12.23 -41.81
C PRO A 212 -12.85 11.76 -40.76
N LYS A 213 -12.98 12.19 -39.49
CA LYS A 213 -12.08 11.81 -38.39
C LYS A 213 -12.52 10.54 -37.65
N ILE A 214 -13.75 10.07 -37.86
CA ILE A 214 -14.27 8.84 -37.24
C ILE A 214 -14.51 7.83 -38.37
N ASN A 215 -13.50 7.01 -38.67
CA ASN A 215 -13.59 6.00 -39.73
C ASN A 215 -13.75 4.59 -39.17
N THR A 216 -13.23 4.35 -37.96
CA THR A 216 -13.26 3.06 -37.30
C THR A 216 -13.94 3.16 -35.93
N LEU A 217 -14.45 2.03 -35.44
CA LEU A 217 -15.00 1.95 -34.09
C LEU A 217 -13.93 2.31 -33.03
N PHE A 218 -12.66 2.08 -33.33
CA PHE A 218 -11.55 2.47 -32.45
C PHE A 218 -11.39 3.98 -32.32
N ASP A 219 -11.64 4.75 -33.40
CA ASP A 219 -11.59 6.22 -33.34
C ASP A 219 -12.72 6.76 -32.44
N ALA A 220 -13.91 6.18 -32.56
CA ALA A 220 -15.05 6.49 -31.70
C ALA A 220 -14.81 6.08 -30.23
N LEU A 221 -14.18 4.93 -30.00
CA LEU A 221 -13.80 4.46 -28.66
C LEU A 221 -12.76 5.38 -28.02
N TYR A 222 -11.74 5.77 -28.79
CA TYR A 222 -10.73 6.73 -28.36
C TYR A 222 -11.39 8.05 -27.95
N TRP A 223 -12.27 8.61 -28.80
CA TRP A 223 -13.00 9.83 -28.49
C TRP A 223 -13.84 9.68 -27.21
N ALA A 224 -14.55 8.57 -27.04
CA ALA A 224 -15.39 8.35 -25.86
C ALA A 224 -14.55 8.27 -24.57
N ILE A 225 -13.39 7.60 -24.61
CA ILE A 225 -12.46 7.53 -23.47
C ILE A 225 -11.90 8.91 -23.13
N VAL A 226 -11.46 9.67 -24.14
CA VAL A 226 -10.89 11.03 -23.96
C VAL A 226 -11.93 12.01 -23.40
N THR A 227 -13.16 11.92 -23.89
CA THR A 227 -14.28 12.78 -23.48
C THR A 227 -14.76 12.42 -22.07
N MET A 228 -15.00 11.13 -21.80
CA MET A 228 -15.40 10.66 -20.47
C MET A 228 -14.32 10.93 -19.42
N GLY A 229 -13.05 10.79 -19.81
CA GLY A 229 -11.88 11.11 -18.98
C GLY A 229 -11.66 12.62 -18.76
N THR A 230 -12.52 13.49 -19.29
CA THR A 230 -12.45 14.96 -19.18
C THR A 230 -11.17 15.59 -19.75
N VAL A 231 -10.44 14.86 -20.61
CA VAL A 231 -9.20 15.36 -21.23
C VAL A 231 -9.52 16.30 -22.39
N GLY A 232 -10.38 15.85 -23.31
CA GLY A 232 -10.89 16.67 -24.41
C GLY A 232 -9.82 17.30 -25.30
N TYR A 233 -8.96 16.49 -25.93
CA TYR A 233 -7.89 17.00 -26.83
C TYR A 233 -8.40 17.87 -27.99
N GLY A 234 -9.67 17.69 -28.41
CA GLY A 234 -10.29 18.44 -29.50
C GLY A 234 -9.83 18.02 -30.89
N ASP A 235 -9.07 16.93 -30.99
CA ASP A 235 -8.64 16.31 -32.24
C ASP A 235 -9.80 15.62 -32.97
N ILE A 236 -10.68 14.94 -32.24
CA ILE A 236 -11.96 14.39 -32.73
C ILE A 236 -13.12 15.05 -31.99
N VAL A 237 -14.12 15.54 -32.73
CA VAL A 237 -15.34 16.16 -32.17
C VAL A 237 -16.55 15.77 -33.03
N PRO A 238 -17.74 15.56 -32.43
CA PRO A 238 -18.96 15.34 -33.20
C PRO A 238 -19.33 16.59 -34.02
N VAL A 239 -19.71 16.39 -35.28
CA VAL A 239 -20.19 17.46 -36.16
C VAL A 239 -21.71 17.39 -36.38
N THR A 240 -22.32 16.25 -36.08
CA THR A 240 -23.76 16.02 -36.24
C THR A 240 -24.54 16.44 -35.01
N THR A 241 -25.80 16.86 -35.20
CA THR A 241 -26.67 17.25 -34.08
C THR A 241 -26.87 16.09 -33.11
N GLU A 242 -27.08 14.88 -33.62
CA GLU A 242 -27.25 13.66 -32.85
C GLU A 242 -25.97 13.30 -32.08
N GLY A 243 -24.81 13.40 -32.72
CA GLY A 243 -23.51 13.22 -32.10
C GLY A 243 -23.24 14.22 -30.97
N MET A 244 -23.66 15.48 -31.14
CA MET A 244 -23.57 16.49 -30.08
C MET A 244 -24.46 16.15 -28.88
N VAL A 245 -25.67 15.63 -29.10
CA VAL A 245 -26.55 15.17 -28.01
C VAL A 245 -25.91 14.01 -27.25
N VAL A 246 -25.35 13.03 -27.96
CA VAL A 246 -24.61 11.91 -27.36
C VAL A 246 -23.43 12.43 -26.53
N ALA A 247 -22.69 13.41 -27.04
CA ALA A 247 -21.57 14.02 -26.32
C ALA A 247 -22.01 14.72 -25.03
N MET A 248 -23.10 15.49 -25.06
CA MET A 248 -23.64 16.14 -23.86
C MET A 248 -23.99 15.11 -22.76
N ILE A 249 -24.65 14.02 -23.13
CA ILE A 249 -25.00 12.94 -22.19
C ILE A 249 -23.73 12.26 -21.67
N LEU A 250 -22.77 11.94 -22.55
CA LEU A 250 -21.52 11.29 -22.18
C LEU A 250 -20.71 12.13 -21.19
N ILE A 251 -20.64 13.44 -21.39
CA ILE A 251 -19.94 14.36 -20.47
C ILE A 251 -20.56 14.33 -19.08
N ILE A 252 -21.90 14.39 -18.98
CA ILE A 252 -22.60 14.34 -17.68
C ILE A 252 -22.31 13.01 -16.97
N LEU A 253 -22.40 11.89 -17.68
CA LEU A 253 -22.11 10.56 -17.13
C LEU A 253 -20.63 10.39 -16.74
N GLY A 254 -19.71 10.99 -17.51
CA GLY A 254 -18.28 11.01 -17.22
C GLY A 254 -17.97 11.74 -15.91
N ILE A 255 -18.50 12.96 -15.76
CA ILE A 255 -18.36 13.75 -14.53
C ILE A 255 -18.94 12.99 -13.33
N ALA A 256 -20.14 12.39 -13.48
CA ALA A 256 -20.74 11.58 -12.43
C ALA A 256 -19.84 10.41 -12.02
N THR A 257 -19.28 9.67 -12.99
CA THR A 257 -18.39 8.52 -12.73
C THR A 257 -17.13 8.95 -11.97
N ILE A 258 -16.49 10.04 -12.37
CA ILE A 258 -15.29 10.58 -11.70
C ILE A 258 -15.62 11.06 -10.28
N ALA A 259 -16.78 11.69 -10.09
CA ALA A 259 -17.25 12.09 -8.76
C ALA A 259 -17.48 10.89 -7.84
N PHE A 260 -18.09 9.81 -8.34
CA PHE A 260 -18.25 8.56 -7.59
C PHE A 260 -16.90 7.92 -7.23
N LEU A 261 -15.95 7.86 -8.16
CA LEU A 261 -14.60 7.34 -7.90
C LEU A 261 -13.92 8.13 -6.79
N THR A 262 -13.99 9.46 -6.87
CA THR A 262 -13.39 10.36 -5.88
C THR A 262 -14.03 10.17 -4.51
N SER A 263 -15.36 10.09 -4.45
CA SER A 263 -16.12 9.86 -3.20
C SER A 263 -15.72 8.55 -2.50
N ILE A 264 -15.64 7.44 -3.26
CA ILE A 264 -15.23 6.12 -2.72
C ILE A 264 -13.82 6.22 -2.11
N ILE A 265 -12.88 6.83 -2.82
CA ILE A 265 -11.49 6.96 -2.37
C ILE A 265 -11.43 7.84 -1.11
N VAL A 266 -12.03 9.03 -1.13
CA VAL A 266 -11.99 9.99 -0.01
C VAL A 266 -12.62 9.39 1.25
N SER A 267 -13.82 8.81 1.14
CA SER A 267 -14.51 8.18 2.27
C SER A 267 -13.67 7.06 2.90
N SER A 268 -13.03 6.23 2.07
CA SER A 268 -12.20 5.11 2.54
C SER A 268 -10.91 5.58 3.21
N PHE A 269 -10.27 6.63 2.68
CA PHE A 269 -9.12 7.25 3.34
C PHE A 269 -9.50 7.86 4.68
N GLN A 270 -10.64 8.55 4.77
CA GLN A 270 -11.14 9.11 6.03
C GLN A 270 -11.38 8.02 7.08
N ASN A 271 -12.09 6.95 6.72
CA ASN A 271 -12.34 5.82 7.61
C ASN A 271 -11.03 5.17 8.08
N LYS A 272 -10.07 4.98 7.18
CA LYS A 272 -8.78 4.37 7.56
C LYS A 272 -7.94 5.26 8.47
N LEU A 273 -8.04 6.57 8.31
CA LEU A 273 -7.38 7.52 9.22
C LEU A 273 -8.01 7.50 10.61
N ILE A 274 -9.33 7.37 10.71
CA ILE A 274 -10.04 7.24 11.99
C ILE A 274 -9.62 5.94 12.69
N GLU A 275 -9.68 4.81 12.00
CA GLU A 275 -9.28 3.50 12.54
C GLU A 275 -7.81 3.50 13.03
N LEU A 276 -6.89 4.14 12.29
CA LEU A 276 -5.49 4.27 12.70
C LEU A 276 -5.31 5.16 13.94
N LYS A 277 -6.13 6.20 14.10
CA LYS A 277 -6.12 7.04 15.31
C LYS A 277 -6.64 6.27 16.51
N GLU A 278 -7.77 5.58 16.37
CA GLU A 278 -8.35 4.75 17.43
C GLU A 278 -7.37 3.66 17.88
N SER A 279 -6.80 2.91 16.93
CA SER A 279 -5.83 1.86 17.25
C SER A 279 -4.60 2.38 18.02
N ARG A 280 -4.13 3.61 17.72
CA ARG A 280 -3.06 4.25 18.49
C ARG A 280 -3.50 4.65 19.89
N LEU A 281 -4.68 5.25 20.03
CA LEU A 281 -5.26 5.62 21.33
C LEU A 281 -5.40 4.40 22.24
N PHE A 282 -5.97 3.29 21.73
CA PHE A 282 -6.06 2.06 22.50
C PHE A 282 -4.68 1.51 22.88
N SER A 283 -3.70 1.53 21.97
CA SER A 283 -2.33 1.10 22.28
C SER A 283 -1.63 1.99 23.32
N GLU A 284 -1.96 3.28 23.39
CA GLU A 284 -1.48 4.18 24.45
C GLU A 284 -2.11 3.82 25.79
N ILE A 285 -3.42 3.59 25.81
CA ILE A 285 -4.16 3.18 27.02
C ILE A 285 -3.67 1.83 27.54
N GLU A 286 -3.34 0.89 26.64
CA GLU A 286 -2.83 -0.43 27.05
C GLU A 286 -1.52 -0.36 27.85
N LYS A 287 -0.72 0.70 27.65
CA LYS A 287 0.53 0.95 28.37
C LYS A 287 0.31 1.66 29.71
N LEU A 288 -0.92 2.12 29.96
CA LEU A 288 -1.25 2.77 31.22
C LEU A 288 -1.61 1.71 32.27
N GLU A 289 -1.04 1.90 33.45
CA GLU A 289 -1.43 1.20 34.65
C GLU A 289 -1.98 2.22 35.65
N ASN A 290 -2.98 1.81 36.44
CA ASN A 290 -3.56 2.59 37.53
C ASN A 290 -4.09 3.96 37.07
N TYR A 291 -4.91 3.98 36.02
CA TYR A 291 -5.57 5.18 35.51
C TYR A 291 -7.06 5.20 35.89
N ILE A 292 -7.69 6.38 35.81
CA ILE A 292 -9.11 6.58 36.11
C ILE A 292 -9.86 6.82 34.80
N VAL A 293 -11.00 6.14 34.63
CA VAL A 293 -11.90 6.37 33.51
C VAL A 293 -13.00 7.33 33.94
N ILE A 294 -13.20 8.40 33.19
CA ILE A 294 -14.31 9.34 33.40
C ILE A 294 -15.31 9.17 32.26
N CYS A 295 -16.51 8.70 32.60
CA CYS A 295 -17.62 8.53 31.68
C CYS A 295 -18.48 9.81 31.70
N GLY A 296 -18.51 10.54 30.59
CA GLY A 296 -19.19 11.82 30.43
C GLY A 296 -18.25 13.00 30.68
N TYR A 297 -18.06 13.83 29.66
CA TYR A 297 -17.25 15.05 29.71
C TYR A 297 -18.12 16.31 29.58
N GLY A 298 -19.23 16.32 30.33
CA GLY A 298 -20.05 17.53 30.53
C GLY A 298 -19.44 18.49 31.56
N ARG A 299 -20.25 19.43 32.07
CA ARG A 299 -19.80 20.43 33.06
C ARG A 299 -19.14 19.80 34.29
N VAL A 300 -19.77 18.77 34.86
CA VAL A 300 -19.25 18.07 36.05
C VAL A 300 -18.01 17.26 35.70
N GLY A 301 -18.06 16.48 34.61
CA GLY A 301 -16.95 15.66 34.15
C GLY A 301 -15.69 16.48 33.85
N GLU A 302 -15.85 17.67 33.27
CA GLU A 302 -14.75 18.61 32.99
C GLU A 302 -14.08 19.10 34.28
N VAL A 303 -14.87 19.50 35.28
CA VAL A 303 -14.34 19.98 36.57
C VAL A 303 -13.61 18.85 37.30
N VAL A 304 -14.21 17.66 37.35
CA VAL A 304 -13.60 16.48 37.99
C VAL A 304 -12.33 16.07 37.27
N ALA A 305 -12.34 16.04 35.93
CA ALA A 305 -11.17 15.72 35.14
C ALA A 305 -10.04 16.73 35.39
N LYS A 306 -10.36 18.03 35.47
CA LYS A 306 -9.38 19.06 35.76
C LYS A 306 -8.74 18.88 37.13
N MET A 307 -9.55 18.69 38.18
CA MET A 307 -9.06 18.48 39.54
C MET A 307 -8.13 17.27 39.63
N LEU A 308 -8.58 16.11 39.10
CA LEU A 308 -7.78 14.88 39.13
C LEU A 308 -6.52 14.98 38.28
N HIS A 309 -6.56 15.72 37.16
CA HIS A 309 -5.39 15.93 36.33
C HIS A 309 -4.36 16.81 37.01
N GLU A 310 -4.79 17.87 37.72
CA GLU A 310 -3.92 18.74 38.53
C GLU A 310 -3.29 17.97 39.70
N ASP A 311 -4.01 17.00 40.28
CA ASP A 311 -3.50 16.09 41.30
C ASP A 311 -2.56 14.99 40.76
N GLY A 312 -2.32 14.96 39.45
CA GLY A 312 -1.36 14.05 38.80
C GLY A 312 -1.92 12.67 38.43
N TYR A 313 -3.23 12.47 38.50
CA TYR A 313 -3.86 11.22 38.05
C TYR A 313 -3.87 11.11 36.52
N LYS A 314 -3.65 9.89 36.02
CA LYS A 314 -3.80 9.55 34.60
C LYS A 314 -5.27 9.31 34.30
N LEU A 315 -5.81 10.01 33.32
CA LEU A 315 -7.24 10.01 33.01
C LEU A 315 -7.50 9.56 31.58
N VAL A 316 -8.57 8.77 31.42
CA VAL A 316 -9.16 8.41 30.14
C VAL A 316 -10.62 8.87 30.13
N ILE A 317 -10.97 9.74 29.20
CA ILE A 317 -12.30 10.32 29.07
C ILE A 317 -13.10 9.55 28.01
N ILE A 318 -14.34 9.22 28.32
CA ILE A 318 -15.28 8.57 27.38
C ILE A 318 -16.54 9.43 27.29
N ASP A 319 -16.93 9.82 26.08
CA ASP A 319 -18.20 10.50 25.82
C ASP A 319 -18.72 10.09 24.43
N ASN A 320 -20.02 10.21 24.21
CA ASN A 320 -20.64 9.97 22.91
C ASN A 320 -20.44 11.15 21.94
N ASP A 321 -20.11 12.32 22.46
CA ASP A 321 -19.96 13.55 21.70
C ASP A 321 -18.49 13.79 21.30
N ASP A 322 -18.23 13.76 19.99
CA ASP A 322 -16.90 13.96 19.38
C ASP A 322 -16.32 15.34 19.71
N GLU A 323 -17.14 16.38 19.84
CA GLU A 323 -16.66 17.74 20.15
C GLU A 323 -16.14 17.83 21.59
N LYS A 324 -16.80 17.15 22.53
CA LYS A 324 -16.34 17.09 23.94
C LYS A 324 -15.03 16.32 24.06
N ILE A 325 -14.88 15.23 23.30
CA ILE A 325 -13.64 14.45 23.29
C ILE A 325 -12.50 15.24 22.65
N LYS A 326 -12.73 15.98 21.56
CA LYS A 326 -11.75 16.90 21.00
C LYS A 326 -11.31 17.95 22.02
N LEU A 327 -12.24 18.51 22.80
CA LEU A 327 -11.93 19.47 23.87
C LEU A 327 -11.05 18.85 24.96
N ALA A 328 -11.36 17.61 25.38
CA ALA A 328 -10.53 16.87 26.34
C ALA A 328 -9.11 16.64 25.80
N GLN A 329 -8.98 16.21 24.53
CA GLN A 329 -7.70 15.97 23.87
C GLN A 329 -6.86 17.25 23.72
N GLN A 330 -7.48 18.39 23.43
CA GLN A 330 -6.79 19.70 23.39
C GLN A 330 -6.20 20.11 24.75
N ARG A 331 -6.76 19.60 25.84
CA ARG A 331 -6.27 19.81 27.21
C ARG A 331 -5.24 18.76 27.64
N GLY A 332 -4.77 17.92 26.72
CA GLY A 332 -3.76 16.89 27.00
C GLY A 332 -4.31 15.62 27.66
N LEU A 333 -5.63 15.46 27.73
CA LEU A 333 -6.27 14.24 28.23
C LEU A 333 -6.44 13.21 27.11
N ILE A 334 -6.48 11.93 27.47
CA ILE A 334 -6.79 10.86 26.51
C ILE A 334 -8.32 10.77 26.43
N GLY A 335 -8.88 10.94 25.24
CA GLY A 335 -10.34 10.91 25.03
C GLY A 335 -10.76 9.93 23.94
N ILE A 336 -11.82 9.17 24.20
CA ILE A 336 -12.42 8.19 23.30
C ILE A 336 -13.89 8.54 23.06
N VAL A 337 -14.28 8.57 21.78
CA VAL A 337 -15.69 8.71 21.39
C VAL A 337 -16.36 7.34 21.47
N ALA A 338 -17.11 7.08 22.54
CA ALA A 338 -17.79 5.81 22.73
C ALA A 338 -18.92 5.90 23.75
N ASP A 339 -19.83 4.93 23.65
CA ASP A 339 -20.92 4.77 24.59
C ASP A 339 -20.47 3.95 25.80
N ALA A 340 -20.26 4.65 26.93
CA ALA A 340 -19.86 4.06 28.18
C ALA A 340 -20.87 3.06 28.76
N SER A 341 -22.12 3.02 28.26
CA SER A 341 -23.11 2.01 28.66
C SER A 341 -22.83 0.63 28.05
N LYS A 342 -22.01 0.55 26.99
CA LYS A 342 -21.68 -0.70 26.31
C LYS A 342 -20.53 -1.41 27.00
N SER A 343 -20.81 -2.59 27.56
CA SER A 343 -19.84 -3.44 28.28
C SER A 343 -18.57 -3.77 27.48
N ARG A 344 -18.67 -3.84 26.15
CA ARG A 344 -17.52 -4.09 25.26
C ARG A 344 -16.41 -3.04 25.41
N ILE A 345 -16.76 -1.76 25.47
CA ILE A 345 -15.78 -0.66 25.54
C ILE A 345 -15.04 -0.69 26.87
N LEU A 346 -15.76 -0.96 27.97
CA LEU A 346 -15.18 -1.11 29.30
C LEU A 346 -14.22 -2.32 29.35
N GLY A 347 -14.54 -3.40 28.65
CA GLY A 347 -13.66 -4.55 28.47
C GLY A 347 -12.38 -4.22 27.71
N GLU A 348 -12.48 -3.49 26.59
CA GLU A 348 -11.32 -3.06 25.78
C GLU A 348 -10.37 -2.13 26.55
N LEU A 349 -10.91 -1.31 27.46
CA LEU A 349 -10.12 -0.49 28.38
C LEU A 349 -9.42 -1.32 29.47
N GLY A 350 -9.87 -2.55 29.75
CA GLY A 350 -9.33 -3.37 30.83
C GLY A 350 -9.77 -2.85 32.20
N VAL A 351 -11.03 -2.43 32.29
CA VAL A 351 -11.69 -2.12 33.57
C VAL A 351 -11.64 -3.35 34.47
N GLY A 352 -11.16 -3.18 35.71
CA GLY A 352 -10.99 -4.27 36.68
C GLY A 352 -9.63 -4.97 36.62
N GLN A 353 -8.76 -4.61 35.65
CA GLN A 353 -7.36 -5.05 35.61
C GLN A 353 -6.39 -3.87 35.67
N ARG A 354 -6.61 -2.84 34.84
CA ARG A 354 -5.69 -1.70 34.66
C ARG A 354 -6.31 -0.37 35.07
N ALA A 355 -7.60 -0.18 34.80
CA ALA A 355 -8.33 0.98 35.28
C ALA A 355 -8.69 0.77 36.76
N SER A 356 -8.28 1.73 37.59
CA SER A 356 -8.40 1.67 39.05
C SER A 356 -9.79 2.08 39.53
N GLN A 357 -10.39 3.06 38.86
CA GLN A 357 -11.69 3.63 39.21
C GLN A 357 -12.41 4.06 37.93
N ILE A 358 -13.74 4.02 38.00
CA ILE A 358 -14.64 4.62 37.00
C ILE A 358 -15.45 5.69 37.70
N ILE A 359 -15.45 6.90 37.12
CA ILE A 359 -16.27 8.01 37.56
C ILE A 359 -17.31 8.27 36.47
N CYS A 360 -18.58 8.06 36.80
CA CYS A 360 -19.68 8.40 35.90
C CYS A 360 -20.16 9.81 36.23
N ALA A 361 -19.83 10.78 35.37
CA ALA A 361 -20.31 12.15 35.45
C ALA A 361 -21.51 12.29 34.52
N THR A 362 -22.72 12.17 35.08
CA THR A 362 -23.96 12.47 34.35
C THR A 362 -24.10 13.98 34.14
N GLN A 363 -24.80 14.37 33.06
CA GLN A 363 -25.04 15.79 32.72
C GLN A 363 -25.83 16.55 33.78
#